data_AF-W7UCE5-F1
#
_entry.id   AF-W7UCE5-F1
#
_cell.length_a   1.000
_cell.length_b   1.000
_cell.length_c   1.000
_cell.angle_alpha   90.00
_cell.angle_beta   90.00
_cell.angle_gamma   90.00
#
_symmetry.space_group_name_H-M   'P 1'
#
loop_
_entity.id
_entity.type
_entity.pdbx_description
1 polymer ?
#
loop_
_entity_poly.entity_id
_entity_poly.type
_entity_poly.pdbx_seq_one_letter_code
_entity_poly.pdbx_strand_id
1 'polypeptide(L)'
;MPRLYRPSFRHVQGMRIPWHRAIARYASLPRGLRLSSAVQAALAAHKPVVALESTIITHGMPYPTNLQTAREVEKIVSAGGATPATIAVMDGHCCVGLSPSQLEALAREGPERAIKCSRRDLSWALMTRSWGATTVASTLHIAHLAGIRVFVTGGVGGVHRGAEETLDISADLMELGRVPNMAVVCAGVKSILDIEKTLEVLETQGVPVVGYRTDTFPAFFTPDSGLGAPCRVDSPEEVAGMLEASLSARLPGSILVAVPNPAPAEASATQGAIEEALHAAETMGLRGQAVTPFLLERVNKATGGGSLRANIELVKNNARVGTEIAVAIAAQEEGGMSRNGGGRGIGAMEGREGGRKAAGMAEQRQSLPSTQASKPTASPPSRTPSFPPRVLVVGGAVMDVVGSPGSDYGASWTCGSEKHPRSLDARLKRLEPGSSTPGRVRQKEGGVARNVAEGLARLGVPTAFLSVVAQDPAGAALASSLRALAPSLLLECGHEDVILYQAPGPGHRTASCLVALDGGGSWWPPWRTWPSSAITSRRRGWWRA
;
A
#
# COMPACT_ATOMS: atom_id res chain seq x y z
N MET A 1 -29.76 -1.74 -11.06
CA MET A 1 -29.57 -1.96 -9.60
C MET A 1 -28.61 -3.12 -9.39
N PRO A 2 -27.35 -2.90 -8.98
CA PRO A 2 -26.49 -4.00 -8.58
C PRO A 2 -26.93 -4.47 -7.18
N ARG A 3 -27.00 -5.78 -6.96
CA ARG A 3 -27.31 -6.38 -5.66
C ARG A 3 -26.18 -6.05 -4.68
N LEU A 4 -26.49 -5.23 -3.68
CA LEU A 4 -25.62 -4.97 -2.53
C LEU A 4 -25.26 -6.28 -1.83
N TYR A 5 -23.98 -6.50 -1.60
CA TYR A 5 -23.46 -7.66 -0.89
C TYR A 5 -23.81 -7.50 0.60
N ARG A 6 -24.83 -8.21 1.07
CA ARG A 6 -25.15 -8.33 2.51
C ARG A 6 -24.51 -9.60 3.06
N PRO A 7 -23.36 -9.55 3.76
CA PRO A 7 -22.88 -10.71 4.47
C PRO A 7 -23.77 -10.93 5.70
N SER A 8 -24.26 -12.16 5.87
CA SER A 8 -24.77 -12.61 7.16
C SER A 8 -23.57 -12.91 8.04
N PHE A 9 -23.36 -12.12 9.09
CA PHE A 9 -22.28 -12.34 10.06
C PHE A 9 -22.51 -13.66 10.81
N ARG A 10 -21.90 -14.74 10.32
CA ARG A 10 -21.61 -15.92 11.15
C ARG A 10 -20.20 -15.76 11.70
N HIS A 11 -20.05 -15.86 13.02
CA HIS A 11 -18.77 -15.78 13.71
C HIS A 11 -17.70 -16.64 13.02
N VAL A 12 -16.68 -15.98 12.48
CA VAL A 12 -15.49 -16.65 11.94
C VAL A 12 -14.65 -17.13 13.13
N GLN A 13 -14.79 -18.41 13.48
CA GLN A 13 -13.86 -19.10 14.37
C GLN A 13 -12.69 -19.62 13.52
N GLY A 14 -11.56 -18.93 13.58
CA GLY A 14 -10.29 -19.32 12.95
C GLY A 14 -9.12 -18.72 13.72
N MET A 15 -7.94 -19.36 13.66
CA MET A 15 -6.74 -19.03 14.43
C MET A 15 -6.45 -17.51 14.49
N ARG A 16 -6.71 -16.89 15.64
CA ARG A 16 -6.45 -15.48 15.92
C ARG A 16 -4.95 -15.24 16.05
N ILE A 17 -4.38 -14.35 15.23
CA ILE A 17 -2.99 -13.91 15.36
C ILE A 17 -3.00 -12.63 16.20
N PRO A 18 -2.42 -12.64 17.42
CA PRO A 18 -2.39 -11.43 18.23
C PRO A 18 -1.62 -10.32 17.51
N TRP A 19 -2.23 -9.13 17.33
CA TRP A 19 -1.67 -8.05 16.54
C TRP A 19 -0.27 -7.61 17.00
N HIS A 20 -0.03 -7.60 18.30
CA HIS A 20 1.29 -7.31 18.88
C HIS A 20 2.37 -8.33 18.45
N ARG A 21 2.01 -9.58 18.13
CA ARG A 21 2.93 -10.58 17.54
C ARG A 21 3.14 -10.36 16.04
N ALA A 22 2.20 -9.76 15.32
CA ALA A 22 2.37 -9.38 13.92
C ALA A 22 3.36 -8.20 13.75
N ILE A 23 3.39 -7.28 14.72
CA ILE A 23 4.35 -6.16 14.76
C ILE A 23 5.74 -6.60 15.27
N ALA A 24 5.89 -7.79 15.86
CA ALA A 24 7.14 -8.27 16.48
C ALA A 24 8.38 -8.31 15.55
N ARG A 25 8.22 -8.05 14.24
CA ARG A 25 9.34 -7.73 13.34
C ARG A 25 10.06 -6.40 13.66
N TYR A 26 9.46 -5.53 14.49
CA TYR A 26 10.02 -4.26 14.96
C TYR A 26 10.27 -4.32 16.48
N ALA A 27 11.19 -5.18 16.93
CA ALA A 27 11.48 -5.39 18.36
C ALA A 27 12.02 -4.13 19.10
N SER A 28 12.34 -3.05 18.37
CA SER A 28 12.67 -1.74 18.92
C SER A 28 11.94 -0.65 18.14
N LEU A 29 11.35 0.33 18.84
CA LEU A 29 10.78 1.52 18.19
C LEU A 29 11.87 2.21 17.32
N PRO A 30 11.52 2.69 16.11
CA PRO A 30 12.50 3.35 15.25
C PRO A 30 13.19 4.52 15.96
N ARG A 31 14.50 4.71 15.71
CA ARG A 31 15.23 5.90 16.16
C ARG A 31 14.53 7.14 15.60
N GLY A 32 13.84 7.90 16.45
CA GLY A 32 13.06 9.07 16.06
C GLY A 32 11.61 9.06 16.54
N LEU A 33 11.03 7.91 16.90
CA LEU A 33 9.68 7.80 17.45
C LEU A 33 9.67 8.04 18.97
N ARG A 34 8.83 8.95 19.45
CA ARG A 34 8.64 9.27 20.87
C ARG A 34 7.17 9.12 21.24
N LEU A 35 6.87 8.19 22.14
CA LEU A 35 5.53 8.01 22.70
C LEU A 35 5.41 8.84 24.00
N SER A 36 4.25 9.46 24.23
CA SER A 36 3.96 10.00 25.57
C SER A 36 3.82 8.87 26.59
N SER A 37 4.01 9.19 27.87
CA SER A 37 3.83 8.23 28.96
C SER A 37 2.42 7.61 28.97
N ALA A 38 1.40 8.42 28.68
CA ALA A 38 0.01 7.96 28.59
C ALA A 38 -0.19 6.96 27.45
N VAL A 39 0.32 7.27 26.25
CA VAL A 39 0.22 6.37 25.09
C VAL A 39 1.01 5.09 25.32
N GLN A 40 2.23 5.19 25.85
CA GLN A 40 3.07 4.03 26.17
C GLN A 40 2.38 3.11 27.18
N ALA A 41 1.81 3.66 28.25
CA ALA A 41 1.09 2.90 29.27
C ALA A 41 -0.17 2.24 28.70
N ALA A 42 -0.94 2.95 27.87
CA ALA A 42 -2.13 2.41 27.23
C ALA A 42 -1.80 1.22 26.31
N LEU A 43 -0.80 1.38 25.43
CA LEU A 43 -0.36 0.32 24.53
C LEU A 43 0.18 -0.91 25.29
N ALA A 44 0.98 -0.70 26.33
CA ALA A 44 1.52 -1.78 27.15
C ALA A 44 0.40 -2.55 27.90
N ALA A 45 -0.67 -1.86 28.27
CA ALA A 45 -1.84 -2.45 28.92
C ALA A 45 -2.92 -2.95 27.94
N HIS A 46 -2.65 -2.97 26.63
CA HIS A 46 -3.63 -3.29 25.58
C HIS A 46 -4.93 -2.46 25.64
N LYS A 47 -4.85 -1.24 26.18
CA LYS A 47 -5.96 -0.29 26.24
C LYS A 47 -6.13 0.43 24.90
N PRO A 48 -7.36 0.86 24.56
CA PRO A 48 -7.62 1.53 23.29
C PRO A 48 -6.89 2.87 23.19
N VAL A 49 -6.30 3.12 22.01
CA VAL A 49 -5.61 4.36 21.65
C VAL A 49 -6.14 4.83 20.30
N VAL A 50 -6.41 6.13 20.18
CA VAL A 50 -6.88 6.76 18.93
C VAL A 50 -5.86 7.80 18.49
N ALA A 51 -5.29 7.60 17.30
CA ALA A 51 -4.40 8.58 16.68
C ALA A 51 -5.19 9.78 16.14
N LEU A 52 -4.58 10.96 16.21
CA LEU A 52 -5.13 12.23 15.69
C LEU A 52 -4.03 12.96 14.91
N GLU A 53 -4.37 13.59 13.77
CA GLU A 53 -3.40 14.32 12.96
C GLU A 53 -3.17 15.76 13.45
N SER A 54 -2.06 16.38 13.02
CA SER A 54 -1.73 17.77 13.35
C SER A 54 -1.88 18.76 12.20
N THR A 55 -2.04 18.31 10.95
CA THR A 55 -2.30 19.23 9.81
C THR A 55 -3.61 19.99 10.00
N ILE A 56 -4.65 19.34 10.53
CA ILE A 56 -5.93 20.01 10.80
C ILE A 56 -5.79 21.15 11.83
N ILE A 57 -4.87 21.02 12.77
CA ILE A 57 -4.61 22.00 13.84
C ILE A 57 -3.86 23.21 13.28
N THR A 58 -2.89 23.00 12.40
CA THR A 58 -1.97 24.05 11.93
C THR A 58 -2.46 24.73 10.64
N HIS A 59 -2.99 23.95 9.69
CA HIS A 59 -3.33 24.42 8.35
C HIS A 59 -4.82 24.23 8.01
N GLY A 60 -5.60 23.61 8.92
CA GLY A 60 -7.02 23.31 8.68
C GLY A 60 -8.00 24.26 9.38
N MET A 61 -7.57 24.93 10.45
CA MET A 61 -8.42 25.81 11.27
C MET A 61 -7.61 27.01 11.80
N PRO A 62 -8.21 28.20 11.94
CA PRO A 62 -7.52 29.36 12.51
C PRO A 62 -7.39 29.25 14.03
N TYR A 63 -6.41 29.94 14.59
CA TYR A 63 -6.30 30.14 16.05
C TYR A 63 -7.34 31.17 16.54
N PRO A 64 -7.98 30.99 17.72
CA PRO A 64 -7.82 29.92 18.70
C PRO A 64 -8.67 28.67 18.47
N THR A 65 -9.52 28.67 17.43
CA THR A 65 -10.47 27.60 17.14
C THR A 65 -9.77 26.24 16.94
N ASN A 66 -8.59 26.24 16.31
CA ASN A 66 -7.78 25.04 16.14
C ASN A 66 -7.43 24.34 17.47
N LEU A 67 -6.93 25.09 18.47
CA LEU A 67 -6.56 24.57 19.78
C LEU A 67 -7.79 24.11 20.57
N GLN A 68 -8.86 24.90 20.54
CA GLN A 68 -10.12 24.55 21.19
C GLN A 68 -10.67 23.24 20.63
N THR A 69 -10.70 23.10 19.31
CA THR A 69 -11.19 21.90 18.64
C THR A 69 -10.30 20.69 18.96
N ALA A 70 -8.97 20.84 18.91
CA ALA A 70 -8.05 19.77 19.26
C ALA A 70 -8.26 19.28 20.69
N ARG A 71 -8.40 20.19 21.66
CA ARG A 71 -8.67 19.85 23.07
C ARG A 71 -10.03 19.18 23.27
N GLU A 72 -11.07 19.66 22.57
CA GLU A 72 -12.40 19.03 22.61
C GLU A 72 -12.36 17.60 22.06
N VAL A 73 -11.63 17.38 20.96
CA VAL A 73 -11.46 16.05 20.36
C VAL A 73 -10.70 15.11 21.29
N GLU A 74 -9.58 15.55 21.88
CA GLU A 74 -8.84 14.74 22.88
C GLU A 74 -9.72 14.39 24.10
N LYS A 75 -10.58 15.33 24.52
CA LYS A 75 -11.55 15.11 25.61
C LYS A 75 -12.62 14.08 25.23
N ILE A 76 -13.15 14.13 24.01
CA ILE A 76 -14.13 13.16 23.50
C ILE A 76 -13.52 11.75 23.52
N VAL A 77 -12.29 11.59 23.01
CA VAL A 77 -11.59 10.31 23.00
C VAL A 77 -11.36 9.79 24.41
N SER A 78 -10.88 10.65 25.31
CA SER A 78 -10.63 10.31 26.72
C SER A 78 -11.91 9.90 27.45
N ALA A 79 -13.00 10.65 27.26
CA ALA A 79 -14.30 10.37 27.88
C ALA A 79 -14.95 9.08 27.33
N GLY A 80 -14.67 8.72 26.08
CA GLY A 80 -15.10 7.46 25.48
C GLY A 80 -14.23 6.25 25.87
N GLY A 81 -13.25 6.42 26.76
CA GLY A 81 -12.46 5.31 27.32
C GLY A 81 -11.18 4.96 26.55
N ALA A 82 -10.78 5.78 25.57
CA ALA A 82 -9.53 5.61 24.83
C ALA A 82 -8.50 6.70 25.15
N THR A 83 -7.22 6.40 24.91
CA THR A 83 -6.15 7.40 25.06
C THR A 83 -5.97 8.16 23.73
N PRO A 84 -6.12 9.50 23.71
CA PRO A 84 -5.83 10.28 22.51
C PRO A 84 -4.32 10.34 22.26
N ALA A 85 -3.94 10.23 20.99
CA ALA A 85 -2.57 10.32 20.53
C ALA A 85 -2.47 11.31 19.36
N THR A 86 -2.46 12.61 19.66
CA THR A 86 -2.14 13.63 18.65
C THR A 86 -0.70 13.44 18.18
N ILE A 87 -0.50 13.34 16.86
CA ILE A 87 0.80 13.04 16.24
C ILE A 87 1.32 14.28 15.52
N ALA A 88 2.60 14.59 15.73
CA ALA A 88 3.35 15.61 14.99
C ALA A 88 4.84 15.28 14.98
N VAL A 89 5.61 15.90 14.08
CA VAL A 89 7.07 15.94 14.19
C VAL A 89 7.46 17.18 14.99
N MET A 90 8.17 16.99 16.10
CA MET A 90 8.65 18.06 16.98
C MET A 90 10.15 17.89 17.18
N ASP A 91 10.93 18.91 16.79
CA ASP A 91 12.39 18.97 16.93
C ASP A 91 13.12 17.71 16.43
N GLY A 92 12.66 17.17 15.29
CA GLY A 92 13.25 15.97 14.66
C GLY A 92 12.78 14.63 15.22
N HIS A 93 11.68 14.63 15.98
CA HIS A 93 11.08 13.41 16.53
C HIS A 93 9.62 13.28 16.11
N CYS A 94 9.23 12.10 15.65
CA CYS A 94 7.82 11.73 15.51
C CYS A 94 7.24 11.55 16.91
N CYS A 95 6.53 12.55 17.41
CA CYS A 95 5.87 12.51 18.70
C CYS A 95 4.46 11.93 18.56
N VAL A 96 4.11 10.95 19.39
CA VAL A 96 2.80 10.29 19.43
C VAL A 96 2.19 10.50 20.80
N GLY A 97 1.15 11.34 20.84
CA GLY A 97 0.63 11.94 22.07
C GLY A 97 1.42 13.20 22.42
N LEU A 98 0.91 14.36 22.04
CA LEU A 98 1.49 15.64 22.44
C LEU A 98 1.08 15.98 23.88
N SER A 99 1.99 16.61 24.63
CA SER A 99 1.63 17.24 25.90
C SER A 99 0.74 18.47 25.67
N PRO A 100 -0.01 18.94 26.69
CA PRO A 100 -0.85 20.13 26.56
C PRO A 100 -0.09 21.39 26.09
N SER A 101 1.15 21.56 26.53
CA SER A 101 2.03 22.67 26.11
C SER A 101 2.51 22.50 24.68
N GLN A 102 2.88 21.29 24.25
CA GLN A 102 3.25 21.02 22.86
C GLN A 102 2.07 21.23 21.91
N LEU A 103 0.87 20.79 22.29
CA LEU A 103 -0.35 20.99 21.51
C LEU A 103 -0.68 22.47 21.36
N GLU A 104 -0.57 23.25 22.44
CA GLU A 104 -0.78 24.70 22.42
C GLU A 104 0.26 25.42 21.56
N ALA A 105 1.55 25.07 21.72
CA ALA A 105 2.62 25.64 20.92
C ALA A 105 2.43 25.30 19.43
N LEU A 106 2.05 24.07 19.11
CA LEU A 106 1.75 23.66 17.73
C LEU A 106 0.56 24.43 17.14
N ALA A 107 -0.51 24.64 17.91
CA ALA A 107 -1.68 25.38 17.44
C ALA A 107 -1.41 26.88 17.24
N ARG A 108 -0.53 27.47 18.06
CA ARG A 108 -0.20 28.90 17.99
C ARG A 108 0.91 29.21 16.99
N GLU A 109 2.02 28.47 17.04
CA GLU A 109 3.24 28.74 16.25
C GLU A 109 3.32 27.88 14.99
N GLY A 110 2.63 26.74 14.97
CA GLY A 110 2.71 25.78 13.87
C GLY A 110 2.33 26.32 12.49
N PRO A 111 1.36 27.23 12.31
CA PRO A 111 1.07 27.81 10.99
C PRO A 111 2.28 28.49 10.32
N GLU A 112 3.22 29.03 11.11
CA GLU A 112 4.42 29.71 10.61
C GLU A 112 5.67 28.81 10.68
N ARG A 113 5.74 27.95 11.70
CA ARG A 113 6.94 27.17 12.03
C ARG A 113 6.93 25.74 11.51
N ALA A 114 5.76 25.11 11.43
CA ALA A 114 5.64 23.69 11.10
C ALA A 114 5.40 23.51 9.59
N ILE A 115 6.21 22.67 8.95
CA ILE A 115 5.92 22.29 7.57
C ILE A 115 4.70 21.37 7.53
N LYS A 116 3.85 21.51 6.51
CA LYS A 116 2.84 20.49 6.20
C LYS A 116 3.56 19.22 5.77
N CYS A 117 3.56 18.22 6.64
CA CYS A 117 4.44 17.06 6.56
C CYS A 117 3.68 15.83 6.05
N SER A 118 3.71 15.57 4.75
CA SER A 118 3.28 14.30 4.16
C SER A 118 4.42 13.27 4.22
N ARG A 119 4.17 12.04 3.76
CA ARG A 119 5.09 10.91 3.92
C ARG A 119 6.49 11.20 3.35
N ARG A 120 6.56 11.89 2.22
CA ARG A 120 7.84 12.26 1.58
C ARG A 120 8.64 13.30 2.38
N ASP A 121 7.95 14.08 3.21
CA ASP A 121 8.52 15.20 3.96
C ASP A 121 9.06 14.75 5.32
N LEU A 122 8.70 13.55 5.79
CA LEU A 122 9.11 13.00 7.08
C LEU A 122 10.63 12.92 7.22
N SER A 123 11.34 12.42 6.21
CA SER A 123 12.80 12.31 6.26
C SER A 123 13.47 13.66 6.37
N TRP A 124 12.92 14.68 5.70
CA TRP A 124 13.38 16.05 5.78
C TRP A 124 13.17 16.62 7.19
N ALA A 125 11.92 16.57 7.70
CA ALA A 125 11.59 17.09 9.03
C ALA A 125 12.41 16.45 10.16
N LEU A 126 12.67 15.14 10.07
CA LEU A 126 13.49 14.41 11.02
C LEU A 126 14.97 14.82 10.96
N MET A 127 15.52 14.96 9.75
CA MET A 127 16.92 15.34 9.54
C MET A 127 17.21 16.78 9.96
N THR A 128 16.35 17.72 9.55
CA THR A 128 16.52 19.16 9.84
C THR A 128 16.10 19.53 11.25
N ARG A 129 15.55 18.59 12.02
CA ARG A 129 14.93 18.82 13.33
C ARG A 129 13.84 19.90 13.29
N SER A 130 13.12 19.98 12.17
CA SER A 130 12.03 20.94 12.01
C SER A 130 10.74 20.43 12.67
N TRP A 131 9.78 21.35 12.84
CA TRP A 131 8.41 20.97 13.18
C TRP A 131 7.68 20.52 11.91
N GLY A 132 6.89 19.47 12.04
CA GLY A 132 6.10 18.92 10.94
C GLY A 132 4.69 18.62 11.40
N ALA A 133 3.72 19.34 10.86
CA ALA A 133 2.32 19.02 11.04
C ALA A 133 1.96 17.85 10.11
N THR A 134 1.72 16.68 10.68
CA THR A 134 1.54 15.44 9.91
C THR A 134 0.19 15.44 9.21
N THR A 135 0.16 15.12 7.91
CA THR A 135 -1.08 14.87 7.17
C THR A 135 -1.65 13.50 7.53
N VAL A 136 -2.78 13.11 6.93
CA VAL A 136 -3.34 11.76 7.01
C VAL A 136 -2.28 10.70 6.67
N ALA A 137 -1.57 10.80 5.54
CA ALA A 137 -0.50 9.86 5.19
C ALA A 137 0.58 9.70 6.27
N SER A 138 1.17 10.81 6.74
CA SER A 138 2.22 10.74 7.76
C SER A 138 1.71 10.24 9.11
N THR A 139 0.51 10.68 9.50
CA THR A 139 -0.12 10.27 10.76
C THR A 139 -0.41 8.78 10.74
N LEU A 140 -0.98 8.27 9.64
CA LEU A 140 -1.26 6.85 9.44
C LEU A 140 0.03 6.01 9.54
N HIS A 141 1.09 6.43 8.87
CA HIS A 141 2.38 5.76 8.93
C HIS A 141 2.97 5.71 10.36
N ILE A 142 3.00 6.85 11.05
CA ILE A 142 3.58 6.95 12.40
C ILE A 142 2.72 6.19 13.43
N ALA A 143 1.40 6.30 13.33
CA ALA A 143 0.45 5.57 14.19
C ALA A 143 0.63 4.06 14.05
N HIS A 144 0.80 3.56 12.83
CA HIS A 144 1.09 2.15 12.57
C HIS A 144 2.40 1.71 13.23
N LEU A 145 3.47 2.50 13.08
CA LEU A 145 4.76 2.22 13.74
C LEU A 145 4.65 2.22 15.27
N ALA A 146 3.73 3.00 15.83
CA ALA A 146 3.43 3.03 17.25
C ALA A 146 2.50 1.89 17.71
N GLY A 147 2.00 1.05 16.80
CA GLY A 147 1.08 -0.04 17.11
C GLY A 147 -0.38 0.39 17.35
N ILE A 148 -0.74 1.62 16.97
CA ILE A 148 -2.10 2.14 17.04
C ILE A 148 -2.91 1.62 15.84
N ARG A 149 -4.16 1.23 16.06
CA ARG A 149 -5.04 0.66 15.02
C ARG A 149 -6.20 1.55 14.58
N VAL A 150 -6.47 2.65 15.28
CA VAL A 150 -7.53 3.58 14.91
C VAL A 150 -6.96 4.98 14.75
N PHE A 151 -7.28 5.63 13.64
CA PHE A 151 -6.91 6.99 13.33
C PHE A 151 -8.16 7.79 12.95
N VAL A 152 -8.36 8.94 13.58
CA VAL A 152 -9.46 9.86 13.30
C VAL A 152 -8.94 11.13 12.63
N THR A 153 -9.61 11.56 11.56
CA THR A 153 -9.41 12.85 10.90
C THR A 153 -10.77 13.48 10.55
N GLY A 154 -10.78 14.72 10.09
CA GLY A 154 -11.97 15.31 9.47
C GLY A 154 -12.30 14.64 8.15
N GLY A 155 -11.36 14.59 7.22
CA GLY A 155 -11.58 14.11 5.85
C GLY A 155 -10.26 13.78 5.19
N VAL A 156 -10.19 12.67 4.46
CA VAL A 156 -8.96 12.28 3.77
C VAL A 156 -8.72 13.17 2.54
N GLY A 157 -7.46 13.31 2.13
CA GLY A 157 -7.15 13.77 0.78
C GLY A 157 -7.57 12.73 -0.27
N GLY A 158 -7.45 13.09 -1.54
CA GLY A 158 -7.96 12.27 -2.62
C GLY A 158 -7.44 12.73 -3.98
N VAL A 159 -8.16 12.34 -5.02
CA VAL A 159 -7.92 12.79 -6.39
C VAL A 159 -8.45 14.21 -6.53
N HIS A 160 -7.62 15.15 -6.99
CA HIS A 160 -8.07 16.51 -7.26
C HIS A 160 -8.91 16.56 -8.55
N ARG A 161 -9.81 17.54 -8.65
CA ARG A 161 -10.54 17.78 -9.89
C ARG A 161 -9.54 18.19 -10.99
N GLY A 162 -9.61 17.56 -12.17
CA GLY A 162 -8.63 17.74 -13.25
C GLY A 162 -7.35 16.90 -13.12
N ALA A 163 -7.31 15.90 -12.22
CA ALA A 163 -6.16 15.01 -12.04
C ALA A 163 -5.83 14.13 -13.27
N GLU A 164 -6.77 13.94 -14.19
CA GLU A 164 -6.54 13.27 -15.48
C GLU A 164 -5.49 13.98 -16.35
N GLU A 165 -5.31 15.29 -16.14
CA GLU A 165 -4.29 16.10 -16.82
C GLU A 165 -3.12 16.43 -15.90
N THR A 166 -3.42 16.76 -14.63
CA THR A 166 -2.44 17.28 -13.67
C THR A 166 -1.72 16.21 -12.86
N LEU A 167 -2.32 15.03 -12.73
CA LEU A 167 -1.93 13.95 -11.83
C LEU A 167 -1.82 14.38 -10.36
N ASP A 168 -2.56 15.42 -9.94
CA ASP A 168 -2.61 15.88 -8.55
C ASP A 168 -3.47 14.92 -7.70
N ILE A 169 -2.82 13.92 -7.12
CA ILE A 169 -3.43 12.86 -6.33
C ILE A 169 -2.75 12.80 -4.96
N SER A 170 -3.55 12.87 -3.89
CA SER A 170 -3.03 12.86 -2.52
C SER A 170 -2.29 11.56 -2.20
N ALA A 171 -1.14 11.70 -1.55
CA ALA A 171 -0.38 10.59 -0.98
C ALA A 171 -1.17 9.77 0.07
N ASP A 172 -2.25 10.33 0.62
CA ASP A 172 -3.13 9.65 1.57
C ASP A 172 -3.69 8.35 0.99
N LEU A 173 -4.08 8.33 -0.30
CA LEU A 173 -4.67 7.15 -0.94
C LEU A 173 -3.66 6.00 -1.05
N MET A 174 -2.43 6.33 -1.40
CA MET A 174 -1.34 5.38 -1.50
C MET A 174 -0.94 4.85 -0.11
N GLU A 175 -1.05 5.69 0.92
CA GLU A 175 -0.74 5.28 2.27
C GLU A 175 -1.81 4.36 2.86
N LEU A 176 -3.08 4.65 2.58
CA LEU A 176 -4.21 3.75 2.89
C LEU A 176 -4.00 2.37 2.25
N GLY A 177 -3.49 2.26 1.03
CA GLY A 177 -3.19 0.97 0.38
C GLY A 177 -1.97 0.24 0.97
N ARG A 178 -1.06 0.96 1.64
CA ARG A 178 0.20 0.40 2.15
C ARG A 178 0.13 -0.04 3.61
N VAL A 179 -0.50 0.76 4.46
CA VAL A 179 -0.48 0.54 5.92
C VAL A 179 -1.55 -0.47 6.29
N PRO A 180 -1.19 -1.67 6.75
CA PRO A 180 -2.17 -2.70 7.05
C PRO A 180 -2.84 -2.49 8.40
N ASN A 181 -4.07 -3.02 8.52
CA ASN A 181 -4.75 -3.23 9.79
C ASN A 181 -4.95 -1.95 10.63
N MET A 182 -5.36 -0.88 9.97
CA MET A 182 -5.80 0.36 10.60
C MET A 182 -7.19 0.74 10.12
N ALA A 183 -8.05 1.22 11.02
CA ALA A 183 -9.28 1.90 10.66
C ALA A 183 -9.05 3.41 10.63
N VAL A 184 -9.27 4.02 9.47
CA VAL A 184 -9.19 5.47 9.28
C VAL A 184 -10.62 6.02 9.23
N VAL A 185 -11.01 6.74 10.27
CA VAL A 185 -12.36 7.27 10.45
C VAL A 185 -12.39 8.73 10.01
N CYS A 186 -13.25 9.05 9.05
CA CYS A 186 -13.36 10.39 8.47
C CYS A 186 -14.77 10.67 7.94
N ALA A 187 -15.07 11.92 7.59
CA ALA A 187 -16.33 12.29 6.93
C ALA A 187 -16.26 12.12 5.40
N GLY A 188 -15.60 11.06 4.94
CA GLY A 188 -15.28 10.84 3.53
C GLY A 188 -14.09 11.67 3.05
N VAL A 189 -14.14 12.09 1.78
CA VAL A 189 -13.09 12.82 1.08
C VAL A 189 -13.42 14.32 1.14
N LYS A 190 -12.42 15.20 1.33
CA LYS A 190 -12.64 16.65 1.37
C LYS A 190 -13.41 17.12 0.13
N SER A 191 -14.46 17.91 0.30
CA SER A 191 -15.45 18.28 -0.73
C SER A 191 -14.88 19.02 -1.96
N ILE A 192 -13.68 19.58 -1.83
CA ILE A 192 -12.92 20.25 -2.90
C ILE A 192 -12.32 19.28 -3.93
N LEU A 193 -12.40 17.97 -3.67
CA LEU A 193 -11.79 16.90 -4.45
C LEU A 193 -12.81 16.23 -5.38
N ASP A 194 -12.32 15.31 -6.21
CA ASP A 194 -13.11 14.45 -7.07
C ASP A 194 -13.39 13.12 -6.36
N ILE A 195 -14.61 12.96 -5.82
CA ILE A 195 -14.96 11.80 -4.99
C ILE A 195 -15.03 10.52 -5.83
N GLU A 196 -15.61 10.58 -7.03
CA GLU A 196 -15.75 9.42 -7.91
C GLU A 196 -14.36 8.87 -8.28
N LYS A 197 -13.46 9.72 -8.78
CA LYS A 197 -12.08 9.28 -9.09
C LYS A 197 -11.32 8.83 -7.84
N THR A 198 -11.62 9.41 -6.67
CA THR A 198 -11.00 8.96 -5.41
C THR A 198 -11.42 7.54 -5.05
N LEU A 199 -12.70 7.19 -5.20
CA LEU A 199 -13.19 5.83 -4.96
C LEU A 199 -12.54 4.83 -5.93
N GLU A 200 -12.37 5.19 -7.21
CA GLU A 200 -11.69 4.36 -8.21
C GLU A 200 -10.21 4.10 -7.86
N VAL A 201 -9.49 5.13 -7.37
CA VAL A 201 -8.11 4.96 -6.91
C VAL A 201 -8.07 4.07 -5.66
N LEU A 202 -8.99 4.23 -4.71
CA LEU A 202 -9.07 3.40 -3.52
C LEU A 202 -9.36 1.92 -3.86
N GLU A 203 -10.28 1.67 -4.81
CA GLU A 203 -10.52 0.33 -5.36
C GLU A 203 -9.23 -0.24 -5.96
N THR A 204 -8.54 0.55 -6.79
CA THR A 204 -7.28 0.14 -7.42
C THR A 204 -6.18 -0.17 -6.41
N GLN A 205 -6.12 0.57 -5.30
CA GLN A 205 -5.18 0.33 -4.20
C GLN A 205 -5.61 -0.82 -3.27
N GLY A 206 -6.79 -1.43 -3.50
CA GLY A 206 -7.32 -2.50 -2.66
C GLY A 206 -7.76 -2.05 -1.28
N VAL A 207 -8.09 -0.77 -1.09
CA VAL A 207 -8.51 -0.19 0.19
C VAL A 207 -10.00 -0.46 0.40
N PRO A 208 -10.40 -1.23 1.43
CA PRO A 208 -11.82 -1.36 1.77
C PRO A 208 -12.40 -0.02 2.22
N VAL A 209 -13.49 0.39 1.59
CA VAL A 209 -14.23 1.62 1.92
C VAL A 209 -15.60 1.23 2.45
N VAL A 210 -15.94 1.72 3.65
CA VAL A 210 -17.22 1.45 4.30
C VAL A 210 -17.93 2.74 4.69
N GLY A 211 -19.23 2.83 4.42
CA GLY A 211 -20.13 3.82 4.98
C GLY A 211 -20.60 3.37 6.37
N TYR A 212 -20.39 4.20 7.38
CA TYR A 212 -20.87 3.92 8.74
C TYR A 212 -22.33 4.34 8.86
N ARG A 213 -23.22 3.36 8.98
CA ARG A 213 -24.69 3.48 9.07
C ARG A 213 -25.31 4.21 7.88
N THR A 214 -24.68 4.14 6.71
CA THR A 214 -25.13 4.78 5.48
C THR A 214 -24.85 3.90 4.27
N ASP A 215 -25.70 4.00 3.26
CA ASP A 215 -25.51 3.36 1.95
C ASP A 215 -24.88 4.32 0.92
N THR A 216 -24.80 5.61 1.24
CA THR A 216 -24.17 6.65 0.40
C THR A 216 -22.84 7.09 0.97
N PHE A 217 -21.90 7.45 0.10
CA PHE A 217 -20.60 7.95 0.49
C PHE A 217 -20.72 9.43 0.94
N PRO A 218 -20.25 9.81 2.14
CA PRO A 218 -20.27 11.20 2.61
C PRO A 218 -19.32 12.11 1.81
N ALA A 219 -19.74 13.36 1.60
CA ALA A 219 -18.96 14.39 0.90
C ALA A 219 -18.45 15.49 1.85
N PHE A 220 -17.90 15.08 3.00
CA PHE A 220 -17.31 15.95 4.01
C PHE A 220 -18.33 16.91 4.65
N PHE A 221 -18.68 18.02 4.00
CA PHE A 221 -19.66 18.97 4.54
C PHE A 221 -21.10 18.47 4.45
N THR A 222 -21.41 17.63 3.47
CA THR A 222 -22.75 17.02 3.29
C THR A 222 -22.71 15.52 3.63
N PRO A 223 -23.82 14.96 4.15
CA PRO A 223 -23.87 13.56 4.56
C PRO A 223 -23.92 12.60 3.36
N ASP A 224 -24.24 13.12 2.17
CA ASP A 224 -24.45 12.37 0.94
C ASP A 224 -23.73 13.08 -0.23
N SER A 225 -22.95 12.31 -1.00
CA SER A 225 -22.28 12.76 -2.23
C SER A 225 -23.03 12.41 -3.51
N GLY A 226 -24.15 11.67 -3.42
CA GLY A 226 -24.84 11.05 -4.55
C GLY A 226 -24.19 9.75 -5.06
N LEU A 227 -23.06 9.34 -4.47
CA LEU A 227 -22.36 8.10 -4.81
C LEU A 227 -22.65 7.03 -3.76
N GLY A 228 -22.75 5.77 -4.17
CA GLY A 228 -22.91 4.66 -3.24
C GLY A 228 -21.64 4.38 -2.43
N ALA A 229 -21.79 4.13 -1.13
CA ALA A 229 -20.69 3.57 -0.35
C ALA A 229 -20.41 2.12 -0.83
N PRO A 230 -19.15 1.73 -1.11
CA PRO A 230 -18.86 0.37 -1.60
C PRO A 230 -19.32 -0.75 -0.66
N CYS A 231 -19.33 -0.48 0.64
CA CYS A 231 -19.86 -1.36 1.67
C CYS A 231 -20.50 -0.51 2.78
N ARG A 232 -21.44 -1.09 3.53
CA ARG A 232 -22.06 -0.50 4.71
C ARG A 232 -21.74 -1.34 5.94
N VAL A 233 -21.45 -0.67 7.05
CA VAL A 233 -21.33 -1.24 8.40
C VAL A 233 -22.22 -0.46 9.35
N ASP A 234 -22.84 -1.12 10.32
CA ASP A 234 -23.83 -0.50 11.22
C ASP A 234 -23.34 -0.38 12.68
N SER A 235 -22.21 -1.00 13.01
CA SER A 235 -21.68 -1.03 14.38
C SER A 235 -20.14 -0.97 14.45
N PRO A 236 -19.57 -0.50 15.57
CA PRO A 236 -18.12 -0.55 15.82
C PRO A 236 -17.56 -1.98 15.78
N GLU A 237 -18.34 -2.96 16.23
CA GLU A 237 -17.97 -4.37 16.26
C GLU A 237 -17.78 -4.96 14.85
N GLU A 238 -18.57 -4.51 13.88
CA GLU A 238 -18.41 -4.91 12.48
C GLU A 238 -17.10 -4.38 11.89
N VAL A 239 -16.73 -3.13 12.18
CA VAL A 239 -15.43 -2.57 11.77
C VAL A 239 -14.28 -3.35 12.40
N ALA A 240 -14.38 -3.64 13.71
CA ALA A 240 -13.40 -4.46 14.42
C ALA A 240 -13.28 -5.87 13.81
N GLY A 241 -14.40 -6.49 13.45
CA GLY A 241 -14.45 -7.77 12.76
C GLY A 241 -13.82 -7.73 11.36
N MET A 242 -14.00 -6.64 10.61
CA MET A 242 -13.34 -6.46 9.31
C MET A 242 -11.82 -6.33 9.45
N LEU A 243 -11.33 -5.59 10.45
CA LEU A 243 -9.89 -5.50 10.73
C LEU A 243 -9.30 -6.88 11.05
N GLU A 244 -9.96 -7.66 11.90
CA GLU A 244 -9.51 -9.02 12.25
C GLU A 244 -9.53 -9.96 11.03
N ALA A 245 -10.55 -9.86 10.18
CA ALA A 245 -10.63 -10.62 8.93
C ALA A 245 -9.49 -10.23 7.97
N SER A 246 -9.23 -8.94 7.79
CA SER A 246 -8.11 -8.42 6.99
C SER A 246 -6.76 -8.91 7.51
N LEU A 247 -6.57 -8.87 8.83
CA LEU A 247 -5.35 -9.36 9.47
C LEU A 247 -5.17 -10.87 9.25
N SER A 248 -6.23 -11.66 9.45
CA SER A 248 -6.22 -13.12 9.28
C SER A 248 -5.92 -13.53 7.84
N ALA A 249 -6.45 -12.78 6.87
CA ALA A 249 -6.20 -12.98 5.45
C ALA A 249 -4.89 -12.33 4.95
N ARG A 250 -4.16 -11.63 5.83
CA ARG A 250 -2.92 -10.89 5.51
C ARG A 250 -3.12 -9.90 4.36
N LEU A 251 -4.28 -9.27 4.31
CA LEU A 251 -4.58 -8.25 3.31
C LEU A 251 -3.74 -7.00 3.61
N PRO A 252 -3.11 -6.40 2.57
CA PRO A 252 -2.47 -5.11 2.74
C PRO A 252 -3.52 -4.01 2.93
N GLY A 253 -3.10 -2.88 3.48
CA GLY A 253 -3.92 -1.67 3.53
C GLY A 253 -4.86 -1.52 4.73
N SER A 254 -5.32 -0.29 4.88
CA SER A 254 -6.20 0.21 5.92
C SER A 254 -7.65 0.09 5.47
N ILE A 255 -8.60 0.20 6.40
CA ILE A 255 -10.02 0.34 6.11
C ILE A 255 -10.38 1.82 6.25
N LEU A 256 -11.01 2.39 5.22
CA LEU A 256 -11.57 3.73 5.27
C LEU A 256 -13.02 3.66 5.76
N VAL A 257 -13.28 4.23 6.93
CA VAL A 257 -14.61 4.30 7.57
C VAL A 257 -15.17 5.70 7.38
N ALA A 258 -16.10 5.84 6.44
CA ALA A 258 -16.73 7.11 6.08
C ALA A 258 -18.01 7.34 6.90
N VAL A 259 -17.99 8.37 7.74
CA VAL A 259 -19.05 8.72 8.69
C VAL A 259 -19.79 9.97 8.19
N PRO A 260 -21.12 9.93 8.00
CA PRO A 260 -21.89 11.11 7.61
C PRO A 260 -21.74 12.27 8.60
N ASN A 261 -21.66 13.50 8.09
CA ASN A 261 -21.62 14.70 8.92
C ASN A 261 -22.99 14.88 9.64
N PRO A 262 -23.03 14.94 10.98
CA PRO A 262 -24.28 15.11 11.73
C PRO A 262 -24.84 16.53 11.69
N ALA A 263 -24.02 17.53 11.33
CA ALA A 263 -24.39 18.93 11.27
C ALA A 263 -23.94 19.53 9.92
N PRO A 264 -24.64 19.17 8.82
CA PRO A 264 -24.22 19.60 7.50
C PRO A 264 -24.35 21.10 7.28
N ALA A 265 -23.41 21.66 6.52
CA ALA A 265 -23.57 22.99 5.97
C ALA A 265 -24.65 22.98 4.88
N GLU A 266 -25.24 24.14 4.59
CA GLU A 266 -26.24 24.25 3.52
C GLU A 266 -25.62 23.84 2.18
N ALA A 267 -26.18 22.81 1.54
CA ALA A 267 -25.56 22.14 0.40
C ALA A 267 -25.43 23.05 -0.84
N SER A 268 -26.47 23.81 -1.14
CA SER A 268 -26.51 24.81 -2.24
C SER A 268 -25.43 25.88 -2.08
N ALA A 269 -25.33 26.47 -0.89
CA ALA A 269 -24.33 27.50 -0.58
C ALA A 269 -22.90 26.95 -0.59
N THR A 270 -22.72 25.70 -0.14
CA THR A 270 -21.40 25.08 -0.06
C THR A 270 -20.86 24.68 -1.43
N GLN A 271 -21.70 24.10 -2.30
CA GLN A 271 -21.26 23.68 -3.63
C GLN A 271 -20.88 24.87 -4.51
N GLY A 272 -21.71 25.92 -4.54
CA GLY A 272 -21.39 27.15 -5.28
C GLY A 272 -20.10 27.81 -4.80
N ALA A 273 -19.88 27.84 -3.47
CA ALA A 273 -18.63 28.34 -2.88
C ALA A 273 -17.40 27.50 -3.27
N ILE A 274 -17.54 26.17 -3.37
CA ILE A 274 -16.46 25.28 -3.80
C ILE A 274 -16.09 25.54 -5.26
N GLU A 275 -17.08 25.64 -6.14
CA GLU A 275 -16.87 25.89 -7.57
C GLU A 275 -16.20 27.25 -7.81
N GLU A 276 -16.66 28.30 -7.14
CA GLU A 276 -16.03 29.61 -7.21
C GLU A 276 -14.58 29.59 -6.69
N ALA A 277 -14.35 28.89 -5.58
CA ALA A 277 -13.01 28.78 -5.01
C ALA A 277 -12.04 28.02 -5.92
N LEU A 278 -12.51 26.94 -6.57
CA LEU A 278 -11.73 26.18 -7.54
C LEU A 278 -11.35 27.03 -8.76
N HIS A 279 -12.31 27.77 -9.32
CA HIS A 279 -12.06 28.67 -10.45
C HIS A 279 -11.06 29.79 -10.09
N ALA A 280 -11.15 30.33 -8.88
CA ALA A 280 -10.20 31.32 -8.39
C ALA A 280 -8.79 30.74 -8.22
N ALA A 281 -8.67 29.52 -7.69
CA ALA A 281 -7.37 28.85 -7.53
C ALA A 281 -6.69 28.60 -8.87
N GLU A 282 -7.46 28.20 -9.88
CA GLU A 282 -6.99 28.00 -11.26
C GLU A 282 -6.52 29.33 -11.89
N THR A 283 -7.31 30.38 -11.77
CA THR A 283 -6.97 31.73 -12.26
C THR A 283 -5.68 32.27 -11.62
N MET A 284 -5.45 31.95 -10.35
CA MET A 284 -4.24 32.32 -9.61
C MET A 284 -3.05 31.39 -9.88
N GLY A 285 -3.22 30.32 -10.66
CA GLY A 285 -2.18 29.33 -10.95
C GLY A 285 -1.69 28.57 -9.72
N LEU A 286 -2.52 28.44 -8.67
CA LEU A 286 -2.16 27.72 -7.45
C LEU A 286 -2.02 26.22 -7.75
N ARG A 287 -0.94 25.60 -7.25
CA ARG A 287 -0.66 24.18 -7.47
C ARG A 287 -0.18 23.47 -6.20
N GLY A 288 -0.44 22.16 -6.13
CA GLY A 288 0.05 21.28 -5.08
C GLY A 288 -0.46 21.65 -3.68
N GLN A 289 0.44 21.60 -2.69
CA GLN A 289 0.05 21.66 -1.26
C GLN A 289 -0.64 22.96 -0.82
N ALA A 290 -0.51 24.03 -1.59
CA ALA A 290 -1.12 25.34 -1.33
C ALA A 290 -2.60 25.42 -1.71
N VAL A 291 -3.11 24.50 -2.55
CA VAL A 291 -4.49 24.54 -3.06
C VAL A 291 -5.50 24.29 -1.94
N THR A 292 -5.32 23.23 -1.13
CA THR A 292 -6.31 22.86 -0.10
C THR A 292 -6.55 23.96 0.96
N PRO A 293 -5.52 24.57 1.59
CA PRO A 293 -5.76 25.63 2.58
C PRO A 293 -6.50 26.84 1.97
N PHE A 294 -6.12 27.25 0.76
CA PHE A 294 -6.76 28.35 0.04
C PHE A 294 -8.25 28.07 -0.20
N LEU A 295 -8.59 26.87 -0.68
CA LEU A 295 -9.98 26.49 -0.97
C LEU A 295 -10.83 26.45 0.30
N LEU A 296 -10.31 25.89 1.41
CA LEU A 296 -11.03 25.83 2.67
C LEU A 296 -11.30 27.23 3.25
N GLU A 297 -10.31 28.13 3.18
CA GLU A 297 -10.48 29.51 3.64
C GLU A 297 -11.56 30.24 2.83
N ARG A 298 -11.55 30.09 1.50
CA ARG A 298 -12.49 30.76 0.61
C ARG A 298 -13.91 30.23 0.77
N VAL A 299 -14.08 28.91 0.89
CA VAL A 299 -15.38 28.29 1.20
C VAL A 299 -15.90 28.76 2.56
N ASN A 300 -15.02 28.92 3.55
CA ASN A 300 -15.43 29.44 4.87
C ASN A 300 -15.90 30.89 4.82
N LYS A 301 -15.23 31.75 4.05
CA LYS A 301 -15.66 33.14 3.84
C LYS A 301 -17.02 33.20 3.12
N ALA A 302 -17.18 32.42 2.05
CA ALA A 302 -18.41 32.38 1.26
C ALA A 302 -19.61 31.83 2.03
N THR A 303 -19.39 30.90 2.98
CA THR A 303 -20.45 30.31 3.81
C THR A 303 -20.69 31.07 5.12
N GLY A 304 -20.06 32.23 5.33
CA GLY A 304 -20.21 33.02 6.57
C GLY A 304 -19.82 32.25 7.83
N GLY A 305 -18.82 31.37 7.76
CA GLY A 305 -18.41 30.50 8.87
C GLY A 305 -19.12 29.15 8.95
N GLY A 306 -20.11 28.89 8.08
CA GLY A 306 -20.89 27.65 8.08
C GLY A 306 -20.05 26.40 7.86
N SER A 307 -19.11 26.44 6.92
CA SER A 307 -18.23 25.30 6.63
C SER A 307 -17.27 24.98 7.77
N LEU A 308 -16.75 25.99 8.49
CA LEU A 308 -15.90 25.76 9.67
C LEU A 308 -16.70 25.11 10.81
N ARG A 309 -17.93 25.57 11.08
CA ARG A 309 -18.80 24.93 12.10
C ARG A 309 -19.09 23.47 11.76
N ALA A 310 -19.44 23.19 10.50
CA ALA A 310 -19.62 21.83 10.02
C ALA A 310 -18.34 20.98 10.17
N ASN A 311 -17.17 21.55 9.86
CA ASN A 311 -15.87 20.89 10.01
C ASN A 311 -15.56 20.53 11.48
N ILE A 312 -15.90 21.40 12.43
CA ILE A 312 -15.70 21.12 13.86
C ILE A 312 -16.60 19.96 14.31
N GLU A 313 -17.90 20.01 13.96
CA GLU A 313 -18.84 18.98 14.40
C GLU A 313 -18.60 17.62 13.74
N LEU A 314 -18.21 17.58 12.46
CA LEU A 314 -17.84 16.31 11.82
C LEU A 314 -16.59 15.70 12.46
N VAL A 315 -15.57 16.48 12.81
CA VAL A 315 -14.35 15.94 13.45
C VAL A 315 -14.69 15.37 14.83
N LYS A 316 -15.54 16.07 15.59
CA LYS A 316 -16.04 15.59 16.90
C LYS A 316 -16.84 14.30 16.75
N ASN A 317 -17.66 14.19 15.71
CA ASN A 317 -18.41 12.97 15.42
C ASN A 317 -17.49 11.80 15.06
N ASN A 318 -16.52 12.04 14.17
CA ASN A 318 -15.53 11.03 13.78
C ASN A 318 -14.72 10.56 14.99
N ALA A 319 -14.41 11.46 15.94
CA ALA A 319 -13.73 11.11 17.19
C ALA A 319 -14.56 10.20 18.09
N ARG A 320 -15.88 10.41 18.18
CA ARG A 320 -16.78 9.51 18.91
C ARG A 320 -16.78 8.13 18.28
N VAL A 321 -17.06 8.04 16.98
CA VAL A 321 -17.12 6.77 16.23
C VAL A 321 -15.77 6.03 16.27
N GLY A 322 -14.65 6.74 16.05
CA GLY A 322 -13.33 6.14 16.15
C GLY A 322 -12.98 5.63 17.55
N THR A 323 -13.44 6.32 18.59
CA THR A 323 -13.26 5.86 19.97
C THR A 323 -14.06 4.60 20.24
N GLU A 324 -15.33 4.55 19.82
CA GLU A 324 -16.17 3.35 19.92
C GLU A 324 -15.53 2.16 19.20
N ILE A 325 -14.98 2.36 17.99
CA ILE A 325 -14.25 1.32 17.24
C ILE A 325 -13.00 0.87 18.01
N ALA A 326 -12.21 1.79 18.56
CA ALA A 326 -11.01 1.44 19.33
C ALA A 326 -11.34 0.60 20.56
N VAL A 327 -12.40 0.95 21.29
CA VAL A 327 -12.91 0.20 22.44
C VAL A 327 -13.42 -1.18 22.03
N ALA A 328 -14.19 -1.28 20.95
CA ALA A 328 -14.70 -2.56 20.45
C ALA A 328 -13.56 -3.51 20.05
N ILE A 329 -12.52 -2.98 19.41
CA ILE A 329 -11.31 -3.73 19.09
C ILE A 329 -10.62 -4.26 20.36
N ALA A 330 -10.42 -3.42 21.39
CA ALA A 330 -9.78 -3.84 22.64
C ALA A 330 -10.60 -4.92 23.37
N ALA A 331 -11.92 -4.75 23.45
CA ALA A 331 -12.82 -5.73 24.07
C ALA A 331 -12.80 -7.10 23.36
N GLN A 332 -12.68 -7.13 22.02
CA GLN A 332 -12.56 -8.37 21.25
C GLN A 332 -11.26 -9.13 21.54
N GLU A 333 -10.17 -8.43 21.87
CA GLU A 333 -8.89 -9.03 22.24
C GLU A 333 -8.93 -9.64 23.64
N GLU A 334 -9.46 -8.91 24.64
CA GLU A 334 -9.63 -9.41 26.01
C GLU A 334 -10.48 -10.69 26.05
N GLY A 335 -11.61 -10.70 25.33
CA GLY A 335 -12.46 -11.89 25.20
C GLY A 335 -11.80 -13.07 24.48
N GLY A 336 -10.76 -12.80 23.67
CA GLY A 336 -9.94 -13.81 23.00
C GLY A 336 -8.90 -14.47 23.91
N MET A 337 -8.23 -13.67 24.75
CA MET A 337 -7.25 -14.20 25.72
C MET A 337 -7.90 -15.11 26.77
N SER A 338 -9.10 -14.75 27.25
CA SER A 338 -9.80 -15.51 28.30
C SER A 338 -10.26 -16.90 27.82
N ARG A 339 -10.56 -17.06 26.52
CA ARG A 339 -10.99 -18.35 25.94
C ARG A 339 -9.85 -19.34 25.64
N ASN A 340 -8.62 -18.87 25.44
CA ASN A 340 -7.45 -19.72 25.19
C ASN A 340 -6.70 -20.14 26.47
N GLY A 341 -7.03 -19.56 27.64
CA GLY A 341 -6.45 -19.93 28.94
C GLY A 341 -7.12 -21.10 29.66
N GLY A 342 -8.25 -21.60 29.15
CA GLY A 342 -8.97 -22.75 29.70
C GLY A 342 -8.34 -24.08 29.31
N GLY A 343 -7.19 -24.42 29.90
CA GLY A 343 -6.66 -25.79 29.87
C GLY A 343 -7.71 -26.75 30.42
N ARG A 344 -8.24 -27.64 29.58
CA ARG A 344 -9.04 -28.77 30.04
C ARG A 344 -8.15 -29.65 30.90
N GLY A 345 -8.36 -29.61 32.21
CA GLY A 345 -7.89 -30.63 33.12
C GLY A 345 -8.39 -31.98 32.61
N ILE A 346 -7.46 -32.89 32.36
CA ILE A 346 -7.77 -34.29 32.12
C ILE A 346 -8.19 -34.85 33.47
N GLY A 347 -9.51 -34.85 33.70
CA GLY A 347 -10.12 -35.58 34.79
C GLY A 347 -9.90 -37.07 34.59
N ALA A 348 -9.38 -37.72 35.63
CA ALA A 348 -9.34 -39.15 35.76
C ALA A 348 -10.75 -39.74 35.59
N MET A 349 -10.89 -40.73 34.72
CA MET A 349 -12.02 -41.65 34.78
C MET A 349 -11.54 -43.05 34.39
N GLU A 350 -11.57 -43.92 35.39
CA GLU A 350 -11.26 -45.34 35.30
C GLU A 350 -12.28 -46.09 34.44
N GLY A 351 -11.78 -47.12 33.74
CA GLY A 351 -12.47 -48.39 33.56
C GLY A 351 -13.54 -48.52 32.46
N ARG A 352 -13.17 -49.14 31.34
CA ARG A 352 -13.72 -50.45 30.95
C ARG A 352 -13.03 -51.06 29.73
N GLU A 353 -12.81 -52.36 29.83
CA GLU A 353 -12.12 -53.28 28.93
C GLU A 353 -12.75 -53.43 27.55
N GLY A 354 -11.93 -53.82 26.59
CA GLY A 354 -12.36 -54.34 25.29
C GLY A 354 -11.16 -54.59 24.37
N GLY A 355 -10.44 -55.69 24.60
CA GLY A 355 -9.23 -56.02 23.86
C GLY A 355 -9.44 -56.39 22.38
N ARG A 356 -8.35 -56.27 21.60
CA ARG A 356 -7.92 -57.28 20.62
C ARG A 356 -6.49 -57.04 20.15
N LYS A 357 -5.76 -58.15 20.18
CA LYS A 357 -4.37 -58.47 19.83
C LYS A 357 -3.84 -57.87 18.52
N ALA A 358 -2.54 -57.54 18.51
CA ALA A 358 -1.62 -57.93 17.44
C ALA A 358 -0.17 -58.02 17.97
N ALA A 359 0.47 -59.16 17.70
CA ALA A 359 1.87 -59.51 17.95
C ALA A 359 2.83 -58.52 17.25
N GLY A 360 4.05 -58.23 17.69
CA GLY A 360 5.04 -59.11 18.29
C GLY A 360 5.97 -59.67 17.20
N MET A 361 7.08 -59.00 16.91
CA MET A 361 8.40 -59.61 16.64
C MET A 361 9.44 -58.55 16.27
N ALA A 362 10.53 -58.57 17.03
CA ALA A 362 11.81 -57.94 16.76
C ALA A 362 12.76 -59.01 16.22
N GLU A 363 13.63 -58.66 15.27
CA GLU A 363 14.89 -59.37 14.98
C GLU A 363 15.70 -58.49 14.00
N GLN A 364 16.85 -57.96 14.43
CA GLN A 364 18.20 -58.54 14.43
C GLN A 364 19.02 -58.10 13.21
N ARG A 365 20.09 -57.37 13.53
CA ARG A 365 21.20 -57.01 12.65
C ARG A 365 22.10 -58.22 12.46
N GLN A 366 22.48 -58.53 11.23
CA GLN A 366 23.72 -59.25 10.90
C GLN A 366 24.31 -58.74 9.57
N SER A 367 25.61 -58.91 9.43
CA SER A 367 26.55 -58.14 8.61
C SER A 367 27.39 -59.02 7.68
N LEU A 368 27.95 -58.38 6.62
CA LEU A 368 29.14 -58.69 5.78
C LEU A 368 28.89 -59.47 4.45
N PRO A 369 29.76 -59.36 3.40
CA PRO A 369 31.05 -58.64 3.30
C PRO A 369 31.22 -57.71 2.05
N SER A 370 32.33 -56.97 2.10
CA SER A 370 32.91 -56.03 1.15
C SER A 370 33.51 -56.63 -0.13
N THR A 371 33.43 -55.89 -1.24
CA THR A 371 34.46 -55.90 -2.30
C THR A 371 34.81 -54.48 -2.73
N GLN A 372 36.12 -54.24 -2.84
CA GLN A 372 36.79 -52.97 -3.05
C GLN A 372 36.72 -52.49 -4.50
N ALA A 373 36.59 -51.18 -4.68
CA ALA A 373 37.14 -50.49 -5.85
C ALA A 373 37.67 -49.10 -5.42
N SER A 374 38.80 -48.75 -6.01
CA SER A 374 39.82 -47.80 -5.60
C SER A 374 39.43 -46.32 -5.61
N LYS A 375 39.99 -45.57 -4.63
CA LYS A 375 40.02 -44.10 -4.57
C LYS A 375 40.82 -43.50 -5.74
N PRO A 376 40.42 -42.31 -6.22
CA PRO A 376 41.36 -41.25 -6.54
C PRO A 376 41.32 -40.18 -5.44
N THR A 377 42.50 -39.91 -4.91
CA THR A 377 42.83 -38.77 -4.05
C THR A 377 42.66 -37.45 -4.80
N ALA A 378 41.78 -36.59 -4.31
CA ALA A 378 41.91 -35.14 -4.46
C ALA A 378 41.32 -34.49 -3.20
N SER A 379 42.15 -33.76 -2.48
CA SER A 379 41.76 -32.91 -1.36
C SER A 379 40.64 -31.94 -1.83
N PRO A 380 39.66 -31.61 -0.98
CA PRO A 380 38.63 -30.65 -1.37
C PRO A 380 39.29 -29.30 -1.65
N PRO A 381 39.01 -28.61 -2.77
CA PRO A 381 39.43 -27.23 -2.94
C PRO A 381 38.66 -26.38 -1.92
N SER A 382 39.34 -26.03 -0.83
CA SER A 382 38.95 -24.98 0.09
C SER A 382 38.90 -23.65 -0.66
N ARG A 383 37.71 -23.25 -1.11
CA ARG A 383 37.39 -21.87 -1.50
C ARG A 383 35.95 -21.57 -1.12
N THR A 384 35.69 -21.40 0.17
CA THR A 384 34.57 -20.56 0.63
C THR A 384 34.79 -19.15 0.09
N PRO A 385 33.91 -18.60 -0.76
CA PRO A 385 33.91 -17.16 -1.04
C PRO A 385 33.59 -16.43 0.26
N SER A 386 34.38 -15.42 0.56
CA SER A 386 34.17 -14.55 1.70
C SER A 386 32.97 -13.64 1.43
N PHE A 387 31.95 -13.78 2.28
CA PHE A 387 30.78 -12.91 2.49
C PHE A 387 29.50 -13.23 1.67
N PRO A 388 28.31 -13.31 2.33
CA PRO A 388 27.03 -13.37 1.65
C PRO A 388 26.80 -12.09 0.82
N PRO A 389 25.97 -12.13 -0.24
CA PRO A 389 25.75 -11.01 -1.15
C PRO A 389 25.33 -9.77 -0.35
N ARG A 390 25.99 -8.65 -0.62
CA ARG A 390 25.67 -7.37 0.02
C ARG A 390 24.34 -6.81 -0.49
N VAL A 391 23.87 -7.27 -1.65
CA VAL A 391 22.66 -6.78 -2.31
C VAL A 391 21.88 -7.95 -2.89
N LEU A 392 20.59 -8.05 -2.57
CA LEU A 392 19.64 -8.94 -3.23
C LEU A 392 18.74 -8.11 -4.14
N VAL A 393 18.73 -8.44 -5.43
CA VAL A 393 17.86 -7.83 -6.44
C VAL A 393 16.75 -8.79 -6.78
N VAL A 394 15.50 -8.40 -6.52
CA VAL A 394 14.31 -9.22 -6.79
C VAL A 394 13.45 -8.51 -7.83
N GLY A 395 13.07 -9.22 -8.89
CA GLY A 395 12.10 -8.71 -9.87
C GLY A 395 12.24 -9.35 -11.24
N GLY A 396 11.54 -8.79 -12.22
CA GLY A 396 11.40 -9.43 -13.53
C GLY A 396 12.67 -9.42 -14.40
N ALA A 397 12.93 -10.56 -15.02
CA ALA A 397 13.71 -10.71 -16.25
C ALA A 397 12.73 -10.91 -17.42
N VAL A 398 12.93 -10.18 -18.51
CA VAL A 398 12.00 -10.12 -19.65
C VAL A 398 12.78 -10.31 -20.94
N MET A 399 12.21 -10.98 -21.93
CA MET A 399 12.76 -10.98 -23.29
C MET A 399 12.10 -9.88 -24.13
N ASP A 400 12.87 -8.87 -24.52
CA ASP A 400 12.39 -7.81 -25.40
C ASP A 400 12.53 -8.25 -26.86
N VAL A 401 11.41 -8.32 -27.58
CA VAL A 401 11.33 -8.69 -28.99
C VAL A 401 10.88 -7.48 -29.80
N VAL A 402 11.81 -6.90 -30.55
CA VAL A 402 11.57 -5.72 -31.39
C VAL A 402 11.54 -6.11 -32.85
N GLY A 403 10.37 -6.00 -33.47
CA GLY A 403 10.20 -6.13 -34.91
C GLY A 403 10.29 -4.77 -35.60
N SER A 404 11.06 -4.70 -36.68
CA SER A 404 11.13 -3.52 -37.54
C SER A 404 11.10 -3.92 -39.02
N PRO A 405 10.59 -3.07 -39.92
CA PRO A 405 10.71 -3.30 -41.35
C PRO A 405 12.16 -3.45 -41.82
N GLY A 406 12.37 -4.11 -42.97
CA GLY A 406 13.66 -4.16 -43.66
C GLY A 406 14.15 -2.76 -44.05
N SER A 407 15.44 -2.62 -44.39
CA SER A 407 16.05 -1.33 -44.75
C SER A 407 15.37 -0.61 -45.92
N ASP A 408 14.63 -1.36 -46.74
CA ASP A 408 13.91 -0.85 -47.90
C ASP A 408 12.54 -0.22 -47.52
N TYR A 409 12.14 -0.35 -46.26
CA TYR A 409 10.85 0.09 -45.69
C TYR A 409 11.02 0.93 -44.40
N GLY A 410 12.26 1.18 -43.95
CA GLY A 410 12.56 1.95 -42.74
C GLY A 410 14.05 2.31 -42.62
N ALA A 411 14.37 3.52 -42.17
CA ALA A 411 15.75 3.94 -41.97
C ALA A 411 16.45 3.08 -40.90
N SER A 412 17.71 2.70 -41.19
CA SER A 412 18.53 1.87 -40.31
C SER A 412 18.80 2.57 -38.97
N TRP A 413 18.07 2.20 -37.92
CA TRP A 413 18.34 2.65 -36.56
C TRP A 413 19.55 1.89 -35.98
N THR A 414 20.67 2.61 -35.85
CA THR A 414 21.77 2.24 -34.94
C THR A 414 21.71 3.18 -33.75
N CYS A 415 21.65 2.62 -32.54
CA CYS A 415 21.64 3.40 -31.31
C CYS A 415 23.04 4.02 -31.13
N GLY A 416 23.13 5.36 -31.19
CA GLY A 416 24.36 6.10 -30.82
C GLY A 416 24.94 7.12 -31.81
N SER A 417 24.27 7.49 -32.92
CA SER A 417 24.74 8.62 -33.75
C SER A 417 23.77 9.80 -33.77
N GLU A 418 24.24 10.97 -33.31
CA GLU A 418 23.53 12.24 -33.15
C GLU A 418 23.16 12.97 -34.45
N LYS A 419 22.98 12.27 -35.58
CA LYS A 419 22.62 12.93 -36.85
C LYS A 419 21.28 12.44 -37.35
N HIS A 420 20.22 13.15 -36.96
CA HIS A 420 18.92 13.09 -37.62
C HIS A 420 19.09 13.45 -39.11
N PRO A 421 18.86 12.54 -40.07
CA PRO A 421 18.79 12.91 -41.47
C PRO A 421 17.44 13.61 -41.70
N ARG A 422 17.47 14.91 -42.00
CA ARG A 422 16.28 15.75 -42.29
C ARG A 422 15.62 15.46 -43.65
N SER A 423 15.65 14.22 -44.15
CA SER A 423 14.90 13.85 -45.35
C SER A 423 14.66 12.34 -45.38
N LEU A 424 13.61 11.88 -44.70
CA LEU A 424 13.21 10.47 -44.66
C LEU A 424 12.20 10.09 -45.78
N ASP A 425 11.73 11.03 -46.60
CA ASP A 425 10.51 10.81 -47.39
C ASP A 425 10.69 10.23 -48.81
N ALA A 426 11.90 10.17 -49.37
CA ALA A 426 12.04 9.83 -50.80
C ALA A 426 12.29 8.33 -51.10
N ARG A 427 12.43 7.46 -50.09
CA ARG A 427 12.74 6.03 -50.30
C ARG A 427 11.90 5.04 -49.49
N LEU A 428 11.02 5.49 -48.60
CA LEU A 428 10.20 4.60 -47.78
C LEU A 428 8.99 4.11 -48.57
N LYS A 429 8.97 2.83 -48.92
CA LYS A 429 7.72 2.16 -49.32
C LYS A 429 6.79 2.14 -48.10
N ARG A 430 5.56 2.65 -48.24
CA ARG A 430 4.58 2.66 -47.13
C ARG A 430 4.22 1.23 -46.76
N LEU A 431 4.15 0.95 -45.45
CA LEU A 431 3.61 -0.30 -44.94
C LEU A 431 2.11 -0.38 -45.28
N GLU A 432 1.71 -1.46 -45.94
CA GLU A 432 0.29 -1.71 -46.24
C GLU A 432 -0.36 -2.50 -45.10
N PRO A 433 -1.44 -1.98 -44.47
CA PRO A 433 -2.17 -2.71 -43.44
C PRO A 433 -2.68 -4.07 -43.93
N GLY A 434 -2.46 -5.12 -43.14
CA GLY A 434 -2.89 -6.49 -43.48
C GLY A 434 -1.96 -7.24 -44.46
N SER A 435 -0.88 -6.60 -44.93
CA SER A 435 0.15 -7.25 -45.75
C SER A 435 1.27 -7.86 -44.89
N SER A 436 2.04 -8.77 -45.49
CA SER A 436 3.29 -9.27 -44.90
C SER A 436 4.48 -8.51 -45.48
N THR A 437 5.18 -7.73 -44.65
CA THR A 437 6.39 -6.98 -45.06
C THR A 437 7.65 -7.68 -44.53
N PRO A 438 8.69 -7.89 -45.37
CA PRO A 438 9.99 -8.37 -44.90
C PRO A 438 10.55 -7.46 -43.81
N GLY A 439 10.92 -8.04 -42.67
CA GLY A 439 11.37 -7.32 -41.49
C GLY A 439 12.55 -7.97 -40.79
N ARG A 440 13.13 -7.25 -39.83
CA ARG A 440 14.09 -7.75 -38.86
C ARG A 440 13.43 -7.86 -37.50
N VAL A 441 13.66 -8.98 -36.83
CA VAL A 441 13.33 -9.16 -35.41
C VAL A 441 14.63 -9.15 -34.63
N ARG A 442 14.72 -8.29 -33.63
CA ARG A 442 15.80 -8.27 -32.64
C ARG A 442 15.24 -8.75 -31.32
N GLN A 443 15.93 -9.69 -30.70
CA GLN A 443 15.65 -10.12 -29.34
C GLN A 443 16.76 -9.58 -28.45
N LYS A 444 16.39 -9.00 -27.30
CA LYS A 444 17.33 -8.50 -26.31
C LYS A 444 16.82 -8.88 -24.93
N GLU A 445 17.72 -9.33 -24.08
CA GLU A 445 17.41 -9.58 -22.69
C GLU A 445 17.18 -8.25 -21.95
N GLY A 446 16.08 -8.16 -21.22
CA GLY A 446 15.63 -6.97 -20.51
C GLY A 446 15.08 -7.29 -19.12
N GLY A 447 14.34 -6.33 -18.58
CA GLY A 447 13.83 -6.35 -17.21
C GLY A 447 14.64 -5.46 -16.27
N VAL A 448 13.94 -4.59 -15.52
CA VAL A 448 14.58 -3.59 -14.65
C VAL A 448 15.47 -4.25 -13.61
N ALA A 449 14.96 -5.27 -12.93
CA ALA A 449 15.70 -5.99 -11.90
C ALA A 449 16.93 -6.72 -12.48
N ARG A 450 16.77 -7.34 -13.66
CA ARG A 450 17.89 -7.96 -14.39
C ARG A 450 18.96 -6.93 -14.76
N ASN A 451 18.58 -5.77 -15.28
CA ASN A 451 19.51 -4.69 -15.66
C ASN A 451 20.26 -4.12 -14.44
N VAL A 452 19.57 -3.97 -13.31
CA VAL A 452 20.20 -3.54 -12.04
C VAL A 452 21.18 -4.60 -11.54
N ALA A 453 20.80 -5.88 -11.54
CA ALA A 453 21.68 -6.97 -11.14
C ALA A 453 22.93 -7.06 -12.03
N GLU A 454 22.75 -6.93 -13.35
CA GLU A 454 23.85 -6.88 -14.31
C GLU A 454 24.78 -5.69 -14.06
N GLY A 455 24.23 -4.49 -13.84
CA GLY A 455 25.01 -3.30 -13.53
C GLY A 455 25.85 -3.46 -12.26
N LEU A 456 25.27 -4.01 -11.20
CA LEU A 456 25.96 -4.29 -9.94
C LEU A 456 27.06 -5.36 -10.11
N ALA A 457 26.78 -6.42 -10.88
CA ALA A 457 27.76 -7.46 -11.19
C ALA A 457 28.97 -6.90 -11.97
N ARG A 458 28.72 -6.05 -12.99
CA ARG A 458 29.78 -5.38 -13.76
C ARG A 458 30.64 -4.45 -12.90
N LEU A 459 30.07 -3.87 -11.85
CA LEU A 459 30.76 -3.02 -10.88
C LEU A 459 31.51 -3.83 -9.79
N GLY A 460 31.48 -5.17 -9.86
CA GLY A 460 32.14 -6.05 -8.88
C GLY A 460 31.44 -6.09 -7.53
N VAL A 461 30.17 -5.69 -7.44
CA VAL A 461 29.39 -5.72 -6.19
C VAL A 461 28.86 -7.14 -5.98
N PRO A 462 29.10 -7.78 -4.81
CA PRO A 462 28.52 -9.07 -4.47
C PRO A 462 26.99 -8.98 -4.45
N THR A 463 26.35 -9.54 -5.48
CA THR A 463 24.93 -9.36 -5.77
C THR A 463 24.26 -10.70 -6.02
N ALA A 464 23.15 -10.93 -5.34
CA ALA A 464 22.23 -12.02 -5.68
C ALA A 464 21.05 -11.48 -6.50
N PHE A 465 20.60 -12.25 -7.47
CA PHE A 465 19.43 -11.94 -8.31
C PHE A 465 18.35 -13.00 -8.09
N LEU A 466 17.10 -12.59 -8.02
CA LEU A 466 15.94 -13.48 -7.91
C LEU A 466 14.89 -13.06 -8.93
N SER A 467 14.63 -13.95 -9.89
CA SER A 467 13.60 -13.78 -10.92
C SER A 467 12.95 -15.12 -11.23
N VAL A 468 11.73 -15.05 -11.77
CA VAL A 468 11.00 -16.21 -12.30
C VAL A 468 11.13 -16.19 -13.83
N VAL A 469 11.52 -17.31 -14.42
CA VAL A 469 11.44 -17.55 -15.87
C VAL A 469 10.83 -18.92 -16.12
N ALA A 470 10.27 -19.13 -17.31
CA ALA A 470 9.77 -20.45 -17.68
C ALA A 470 10.86 -21.32 -18.30
N GLN A 471 10.60 -22.63 -18.40
CA GLN A 471 11.39 -23.56 -19.20
C GLN A 471 11.04 -23.43 -20.69
N ASP A 472 11.30 -22.26 -21.26
CA ASP A 472 11.07 -21.95 -22.67
C ASP A 472 12.32 -21.31 -23.31
N PRO A 473 12.39 -21.14 -24.65
CA PRO A 473 13.57 -20.60 -25.30
C PRO A 473 13.98 -19.21 -24.79
N ALA A 474 13.03 -18.36 -24.41
CA ALA A 474 13.29 -17.04 -23.86
C ALA A 474 13.90 -17.11 -22.46
N GLY A 475 13.37 -17.98 -21.58
CA GLY A 475 13.93 -18.23 -20.26
C GLY A 475 15.30 -18.87 -20.32
N ALA A 476 15.54 -19.78 -21.27
CA ALA A 476 16.84 -20.38 -21.53
C ALA A 476 17.87 -19.33 -22.01
N ALA A 477 17.48 -18.43 -22.91
CA ALA A 477 18.33 -17.33 -23.37
C ALA A 477 18.69 -16.36 -22.24
N LEU A 478 17.71 -15.95 -21.41
CA LEU A 478 17.94 -15.11 -20.24
C LEU A 478 18.90 -15.76 -19.23
N ALA A 479 18.69 -17.05 -18.93
CA ALA A 479 19.56 -17.80 -18.04
C ALA A 479 20.99 -17.92 -18.60
N SER A 480 21.12 -18.23 -19.90
CA SER A 480 22.43 -18.35 -20.58
C SER A 480 23.20 -17.02 -20.60
N SER A 481 22.52 -15.92 -20.91
CA SER A 481 23.09 -14.56 -20.92
C SER A 481 23.62 -14.17 -19.53
N LEU A 482 22.86 -14.45 -18.48
CA LEU A 482 23.31 -14.22 -17.10
C LEU A 482 24.50 -15.11 -16.72
N ARG A 483 24.56 -16.36 -17.20
CA ARG A 483 25.68 -17.31 -16.95
C ARG A 483 26.98 -16.80 -17.58
N ALA A 484 26.89 -16.22 -18.76
CA ALA A 484 28.04 -15.68 -19.48
C ALA A 484 28.59 -14.39 -18.84
N LEU A 485 27.72 -13.54 -18.30
CA LEU A 485 28.10 -12.24 -17.73
C LEU A 485 28.81 -12.37 -16.37
N ALA A 486 28.39 -13.34 -15.57
CA ALA A 486 28.99 -13.62 -14.28
C ALA A 486 28.79 -15.10 -13.94
N PRO A 487 29.79 -15.96 -14.19
CA PRO A 487 29.69 -17.40 -13.91
C PRO A 487 29.44 -17.71 -12.43
N SER A 488 29.83 -16.79 -11.53
CA SER A 488 29.57 -16.84 -10.10
C SER A 488 28.12 -16.51 -9.70
N LEU A 489 27.25 -16.21 -10.67
CA LEU A 489 25.87 -15.79 -10.44
C LEU A 489 24.81 -16.84 -10.81
N LEU A 490 25.16 -18.09 -11.14
CA LEU A 490 24.14 -19.13 -11.36
C LEU A 490 24.48 -20.47 -10.72
N LEU A 491 23.58 -20.95 -9.86
CA LEU A 491 23.62 -22.28 -9.27
C LEU A 491 22.23 -22.91 -9.37
N GLU A 492 22.17 -24.16 -9.83
CA GLU A 492 20.96 -24.98 -9.76
C GLU A 492 20.79 -25.50 -8.32
N CYS A 493 19.56 -25.40 -7.80
CA CYS A 493 19.17 -25.52 -6.39
C CYS A 493 20.02 -26.45 -5.51
N GLY A 494 20.71 -25.85 -4.52
CA GLY A 494 21.39 -26.55 -3.44
C GLY A 494 22.19 -25.63 -2.51
N HIS A 495 21.64 -24.47 -2.15
CA HIS A 495 22.18 -23.44 -1.25
C HIS A 495 23.35 -22.54 -1.76
N GLU A 496 23.07 -21.23 -1.70
CA GLU A 496 23.91 -20.00 -1.83
C GLU A 496 24.03 -19.31 -3.21
N ASP A 497 23.28 -18.19 -3.31
CA ASP A 497 23.47 -16.96 -4.09
C ASP A 497 23.24 -16.89 -5.61
N VAL A 498 21.96 -17.09 -6.00
CA VAL A 498 21.11 -16.45 -7.06
C VAL A 498 20.01 -17.46 -7.39
N ILE A 499 18.74 -17.12 -7.15
CA ILE A 499 17.62 -18.05 -7.37
C ILE A 499 16.88 -17.60 -8.63
N LEU A 500 17.22 -18.19 -9.77
CA LEU A 500 16.36 -18.15 -10.95
C LEU A 500 15.36 -19.28 -10.80
N TYR A 501 14.14 -18.98 -10.35
CA TYR A 501 13.10 -20.00 -10.24
C TYR A 501 12.59 -20.32 -11.64
N GLN A 502 12.99 -21.48 -12.16
CA GLN A 502 12.36 -22.06 -13.33
C GLN A 502 11.06 -22.73 -12.92
N ALA A 503 9.94 -22.22 -13.41
CA ALA A 503 8.63 -22.82 -13.14
C ALA A 503 8.61 -24.28 -13.64
N PRO A 504 8.34 -25.28 -12.77
CA PRO A 504 8.32 -26.67 -13.16
C PRO A 504 6.98 -26.98 -13.83
N GLY A 505 6.95 -27.04 -15.16
CA GLY A 505 5.81 -27.58 -15.89
C GLY A 505 5.61 -27.02 -17.29
N PRO A 506 5.14 -27.84 -18.24
CA PRO A 506 4.72 -27.36 -19.55
C PRO A 506 3.49 -26.43 -19.40
N GLY A 507 3.59 -25.22 -19.95
CA GLY A 507 2.48 -24.24 -19.98
C GLY A 507 2.81 -22.85 -19.43
N HIS A 508 3.92 -22.70 -18.70
CA HIS A 508 4.43 -21.39 -18.29
C HIS A 508 5.24 -20.75 -19.42
N ARG A 509 5.15 -19.42 -19.57
CA ARG A 509 5.97 -18.65 -20.52
C ARG A 509 6.74 -17.57 -19.81
N THR A 510 7.99 -17.39 -20.20
CA THR A 510 8.83 -16.27 -19.76
C THR A 510 8.17 -14.98 -20.23
N ALA A 511 8.20 -13.95 -19.37
CA ALA A 511 7.67 -12.65 -19.73
C ALA A 511 8.43 -12.10 -20.95
N SER A 512 7.68 -11.62 -21.95
CA SER A 512 8.24 -11.03 -23.16
C SER A 512 7.58 -9.69 -23.46
N CYS A 513 8.38 -8.68 -23.75
CA CYS A 513 7.90 -7.41 -24.28
C CYS A 513 7.95 -7.47 -25.81
N LEU A 514 6.83 -7.21 -26.49
CA LEU A 514 6.76 -7.19 -27.95
C LEU A 514 6.55 -5.76 -28.44
N VAL A 515 7.51 -5.26 -29.21
CA VAL A 515 7.44 -3.94 -29.83
C VAL A 515 7.51 -4.09 -31.34
N ALA A 516 6.51 -3.58 -32.05
CA ALA A 516 6.53 -3.46 -33.50
C ALA A 516 6.69 -1.99 -33.89
N LEU A 517 7.74 -1.69 -34.65
CA LEU A 517 8.02 -0.36 -35.16
C LEU A 517 7.56 -0.24 -36.61
N ASP A 518 6.93 0.88 -36.97
CA ASP A 518 6.41 1.16 -38.31
C ASP A 518 7.45 1.76 -39.28
N GLY A 519 8.71 1.85 -38.86
CA GLY A 519 9.79 2.47 -39.62
C GLY A 519 9.94 3.98 -39.38
N GLY A 520 8.92 4.67 -38.85
CA GLY A 520 8.94 6.09 -38.48
C GLY A 520 9.35 6.36 -37.01
N GLY A 521 9.53 5.30 -36.22
CA GLY A 521 9.86 5.41 -34.79
C GLY A 521 8.66 5.42 -33.86
N SER A 522 7.44 5.25 -34.39
CA SER A 522 6.23 5.09 -33.59
C SER A 522 6.00 3.63 -33.23
N TRP A 523 5.58 3.37 -31.98
CA TRP A 523 5.17 2.04 -31.53
C TRP A 523 3.69 1.77 -31.86
N TRP A 524 3.38 0.55 -32.29
CA TRP A 524 2.00 0.08 -32.40
C TRP A 524 1.69 -0.90 -31.26
N PRO A 525 0.72 -0.61 -30.37
CA PRO A 525 0.27 -1.58 -29.39
C PRO A 525 -0.49 -2.73 -30.09
N PRO A 526 -0.21 -4.01 -29.76
CA PRO A 526 -0.81 -5.17 -30.44
C PRO A 526 -2.32 -5.33 -30.23
N TRP A 527 -2.96 -4.50 -29.39
CA TRP A 527 -4.38 -4.62 -29.03
C TRP A 527 -5.34 -3.85 -29.95
N ARG A 528 -4.85 -3.02 -30.88
CA ARG A 528 -5.73 -2.14 -31.69
C ARG A 528 -6.33 -2.77 -32.96
N THR A 529 -6.13 -4.07 -33.22
CA THR A 529 -6.61 -4.69 -34.47
C THR A 529 -7.26 -6.08 -34.35
N TRP A 530 -7.74 -6.50 -33.17
CA TRP A 530 -8.56 -7.73 -33.09
C TRP A 530 -10.05 -7.38 -32.97
N PRO A 531 -10.92 -7.80 -33.91
CA PRO A 531 -12.35 -7.54 -33.84
C PRO A 531 -12.99 -8.20 -32.61
N SER A 532 -13.89 -7.45 -31.99
CA SER A 532 -14.51 -7.64 -30.67
C SER A 532 -15.35 -8.93 -30.51
N SER A 533 -15.45 -9.79 -31.52
CA SER A 533 -16.29 -11.00 -31.52
C SER A 533 -15.56 -12.30 -31.19
N ALA A 534 -14.23 -12.28 -31.02
CA ALA A 534 -13.45 -13.48 -30.64
C ALA A 534 -13.14 -13.59 -29.13
N ILE A 535 -13.57 -12.62 -28.30
CA ILE A 535 -13.25 -12.54 -26.85
C ILE A 535 -14.49 -12.84 -25.99
N THR A 536 -15.23 -13.89 -26.34
CA THR A 536 -16.32 -14.43 -25.49
C THR A 536 -16.23 -15.94 -25.36
N SER A 537 -15.06 -16.51 -25.01
CA SER A 537 -15.03 -17.89 -24.49
C SER A 537 -13.79 -18.32 -23.70
N ARG A 538 -13.00 -17.42 -23.08
CA ARG A 538 -11.88 -17.85 -22.19
C ARG A 538 -11.37 -16.75 -21.24
N ARG A 539 -12.27 -16.01 -20.57
CA ARG A 539 -11.93 -15.20 -19.37
C ARG A 539 -12.18 -15.99 -18.08
N ARG A 540 -11.49 -17.12 -17.91
CA ARG A 540 -11.27 -17.75 -16.61
C ARG A 540 -9.87 -18.36 -16.62
N GLY A 541 -9.02 -17.91 -15.70
CA GLY A 541 -7.76 -18.59 -15.38
C GLY A 541 -6.47 -17.81 -15.67
N TRP A 542 -6.37 -16.55 -15.26
CA TRP A 542 -5.07 -15.86 -15.13
C TRP A 542 -5.05 -15.06 -13.83
N TRP A 543 -5.15 -15.76 -12.70
CA TRP A 543 -4.73 -15.33 -11.35
C TRP A 543 -4.70 -16.58 -10.46
N ARG A 544 -3.74 -17.48 -10.72
CA ARG A 544 -3.18 -18.42 -9.75
C ARG A 544 -1.76 -18.72 -10.19
N ALA A 545 -0.81 -18.04 -9.57
CA ALA A 545 0.58 -18.45 -9.40
C ALA A 545 1.01 -17.89 -8.04
#